data_AF-A0A9C8V9L1-F1
#
_entry.id   AF-A0A9C8V9L1-F1
#
_cell.length_a   1.000
_cell.length_b   1.000
_cell.length_c   1.000
_cell.angle_alpha   90.00
_cell.angle_beta   90.00
_cell.angle_gamma   90.00
#
_symmetry.space_group_name_H-M   'P 1'
#
loop_
_entity.id
_entity.type
_entity.pdbx_description
1 polymer ?
#
loop_
_entity_poly.entity_id
_entity_poly.type
_entity_poly.pdbx_seq_one_letter_code
_entity_poly.pdbx_strand_id
1 'polypeptide(L)'
;TGIDKVARNRRKSRDAYYYNWLLNIPQGMKDPFEVSHESMAALKLTRDLPVETLAVNLRRAFSGIVAGNVKDKGVRLVRQHGPFELRGERVIMDAMDSLLRDFVADGRMKILREQYNPCYTVRPL
;
A
#
# COMPACT_ATOMS: atom_id res chain seq x y z
N THR A 1 29.82 -8.44 -2.92
CA THR A 1 28.70 -7.50 -3.18
C THR A 1 27.36 -8.16 -2.89
N GLY A 2 26.23 -7.46 -3.08
CA GLY A 2 24.89 -8.09 -3.04
C GLY A 2 24.69 -9.16 -4.12
N ILE A 3 25.28 -8.94 -5.30
CA ILE A 3 25.22 -9.88 -6.44
C ILE A 3 25.86 -11.22 -6.09
N ASP A 4 27.05 -11.21 -5.47
CA ASP A 4 27.73 -12.46 -5.11
C ASP A 4 26.95 -13.28 -4.07
N LYS A 5 26.27 -12.59 -3.14
CA LYS A 5 25.43 -13.23 -2.12
C LYS A 5 24.22 -13.90 -2.77
N VAL A 6 23.53 -13.22 -3.69
CA VAL A 6 22.41 -13.79 -4.45
C VAL A 6 22.88 -14.97 -5.30
N ALA A 7 23.97 -14.82 -6.05
CA ALA A 7 24.50 -15.89 -6.88
C ALA A 7 24.87 -17.15 -6.06
N ARG A 8 25.49 -16.98 -4.88
CA ARG A 8 25.75 -18.10 -3.95
C ARG A 8 24.46 -18.74 -3.43
N ASN A 9 23.45 -17.94 -3.09
CA ASN A 9 22.16 -18.45 -2.63
C ASN A 9 21.48 -19.29 -3.73
N ARG A 10 21.39 -18.79 -4.97
CA ARG A 10 20.81 -19.53 -6.10
C ARG A 10 21.52 -20.85 -6.37
N ARG A 11 22.86 -20.86 -6.34
CA ARG A 11 23.65 -22.11 -6.42
C ARG A 11 23.32 -23.09 -5.31
N LYS A 12 23.31 -22.61 -4.06
CA LYS A 12 23.05 -23.44 -2.88
C LYS A 12 21.63 -24.04 -2.89
N SER A 13 20.64 -23.25 -3.28
CA SER A 13 19.23 -23.68 -3.33
C SER A 13 18.84 -24.36 -4.63
N ARG A 14 19.76 -24.44 -5.60
CA ARG A 14 19.50 -24.93 -6.98
C ARG A 14 18.36 -24.17 -7.67
N ASP A 15 18.23 -22.88 -7.39
CA ASP A 15 17.26 -22.00 -8.05
C ASP A 15 17.89 -21.32 -9.27
N ALA A 16 17.06 -20.89 -10.23
CA ALA A 16 17.51 -20.20 -11.41
C ALA A 16 18.15 -18.85 -11.06
N TYR A 17 19.09 -18.35 -11.87
CA TYR A 17 19.63 -16.99 -11.67
C TYR A 17 18.68 -15.91 -12.19
N TYR A 18 17.91 -16.21 -13.24
CA TYR A 18 17.07 -15.24 -13.96
C TYR A 18 15.65 -15.10 -13.38
N TYR A 19 15.21 -16.02 -12.52
CA TYR A 19 13.91 -15.98 -11.86
C TYR A 19 14.01 -16.63 -10.49
N ASN A 20 13.35 -16.06 -9.47
CA ASN A 20 13.41 -16.56 -8.09
C ASN A 20 12.23 -17.49 -7.83
N TRP A 21 12.35 -18.77 -8.19
CA TRP A 21 11.24 -19.73 -8.05
C TRP A 21 10.96 -20.08 -6.60
N LEU A 22 11.99 -20.01 -5.74
CA LEU A 22 11.86 -20.36 -4.32
C LEU A 22 11.38 -19.20 -3.46
N LEU A 23 11.17 -18.02 -4.04
CA LEU A 23 10.53 -16.91 -3.33
C LEU A 23 9.08 -17.26 -3.03
N ASN A 24 8.80 -17.50 -1.75
CA ASN A 24 7.42 -17.67 -1.29
C ASN A 24 6.70 -16.31 -1.25
N ILE A 25 5.66 -16.16 -2.06
CA ILE A 25 4.79 -14.97 -2.06
C ILE A 25 3.44 -15.35 -1.43
N PRO A 26 3.09 -14.76 -0.27
CA PRO A 26 1.81 -15.03 0.39
C PRO A 26 0.61 -14.78 -0.51
N GLN A 27 -0.47 -15.55 -0.35
CA GLN A 27 -1.64 -15.45 -1.22
C GLN A 27 -2.24 -14.04 -1.26
N GLY A 28 -2.36 -13.37 -0.11
CA GLY A 28 -2.87 -11.99 -0.03
C GLY A 28 -2.04 -10.92 -0.77
N MET A 29 -0.79 -11.23 -1.13
CA MET A 29 0.03 -10.37 -1.99
C MET A 29 -0.25 -10.61 -3.48
N LYS A 30 -0.75 -11.79 -3.84
CA LYS A 30 -1.08 -12.17 -5.23
C LYS A 30 -2.51 -11.80 -5.62
N ASP A 31 -3.43 -11.83 -4.65
CA ASP A 31 -4.83 -11.53 -4.91
C ASP A 31 -5.03 -10.07 -5.34
N PRO A 32 -5.80 -9.82 -6.43
CA PRO A 32 -6.21 -8.48 -6.80
C PRO A 32 -6.97 -7.80 -5.65
N PHE A 33 -6.81 -6.48 -5.55
CA PHE A 33 -7.56 -5.67 -4.60
C PHE A 33 -8.41 -4.66 -5.38
N GLU A 34 -9.72 -4.92 -5.46
CA GLU A 34 -10.71 -3.99 -5.98
C GLU A 34 -10.85 -2.82 -5.01
N VAL A 35 -10.59 -1.61 -5.49
CA VAL A 35 -10.66 -0.39 -4.67
C VAL A 35 -12.07 0.17 -4.72
N SER A 36 -12.72 0.22 -3.56
CA SER A 36 -14.00 0.87 -3.30
C SER A 36 -13.98 1.49 -1.90
N HIS A 37 -14.95 2.35 -1.56
CA HIS A 37 -15.08 2.88 -0.20
C HIS A 37 -15.27 1.77 0.84
N GLU A 38 -16.05 0.75 0.50
CA GLU A 38 -16.26 -0.43 1.34
C GLU A 38 -14.96 -1.22 1.55
N SER A 39 -14.25 -1.55 0.46
CA SER A 39 -13.02 -2.37 0.58
C SER A 39 -11.90 -1.63 1.29
N MET A 40 -11.82 -0.30 1.14
CA MET A 40 -10.86 0.55 1.85
C MET A 40 -11.20 0.65 3.35
N ALA A 41 -12.47 0.86 3.69
CA ALA A 41 -12.92 0.96 5.08
C ALA A 41 -12.84 -0.38 5.83
N ALA A 42 -12.93 -1.51 5.11
CA ALA A 42 -12.84 -2.86 5.68
C ALA A 42 -11.40 -3.32 5.98
N LEU A 43 -10.37 -2.54 5.61
CA LEU A 43 -8.98 -2.89 5.89
C LEU A 43 -8.71 -2.91 7.40
N LYS A 44 -8.24 -4.05 7.91
CA LYS A 44 -7.80 -4.17 9.30
C LYS A 44 -6.36 -3.68 9.43
N LEU A 45 -6.19 -2.51 10.05
CA LEU A 45 -4.90 -1.85 10.25
C LEU A 45 -4.59 -1.78 11.76
N THR A 46 -4.23 -2.93 12.35
CA THR A 46 -3.89 -3.08 13.78
C THR A 46 -2.64 -3.96 13.94
N ARG A 47 -1.83 -3.70 14.96
CA ARG A 47 -0.66 -4.50 15.35
C ARG A 47 -1.03 -5.85 15.98
N ASP A 48 -2.30 -6.08 16.30
CA ASP A 48 -2.79 -7.38 16.80
C ASP A 48 -2.81 -8.45 15.70
N LEU A 49 -2.68 -8.06 14.43
CA LEU A 49 -2.56 -8.99 13.31
C LEU A 49 -1.14 -9.55 13.22
N PRO A 50 -0.98 -10.76 12.65
CA PRO A 50 0.32 -11.21 12.17
C PRO A 50 0.95 -10.15 11.25
N VAL A 51 2.26 -9.93 11.39
CA VAL A 51 2.99 -8.84 10.72
C VAL A 51 2.82 -8.90 9.19
N GLU A 52 2.86 -10.09 8.61
CA GLU A 52 2.64 -10.33 7.19
C GLU A 52 1.22 -9.96 6.75
N THR A 53 0.21 -10.16 7.60
CA THR A 53 -1.18 -9.80 7.31
C THR A 53 -1.34 -8.28 7.36
N LEU A 54 -0.77 -7.61 8.36
CA LEU A 54 -0.74 -6.16 8.42
C LEU A 54 -0.02 -5.56 7.20
N ALA A 55 1.11 -6.13 6.78
CA ALA A 55 1.83 -5.69 5.58
C ALA A 55 0.99 -5.82 4.29
N VAL A 56 0.21 -6.90 4.14
CA VAL A 56 -0.74 -7.05 3.02
C VAL A 56 -1.80 -5.94 3.04
N ASN A 57 -2.37 -5.63 4.21
CA ASN A 57 -3.40 -4.60 4.32
C ASN A 57 -2.84 -3.18 4.10
N LEU A 58 -1.62 -2.90 4.58
CA LEU A 58 -0.91 -1.65 4.28
C LEU A 58 -0.64 -1.52 2.77
N ARG A 59 -0.19 -2.59 2.09
CA ARG A 59 -0.05 -2.61 0.63
C ARG A 59 -1.36 -2.24 -0.07
N ARG A 60 -2.48 -2.82 0.38
CA ARG A 60 -3.82 -2.53 -0.17
C ARG A 60 -4.23 -1.07 0.06
N ALA A 61 -4.00 -0.52 1.25
CA ALA A 61 -4.27 0.89 1.57
C ALA A 61 -3.50 1.83 0.61
N PHE A 62 -2.19 1.65 0.46
CA PHE A 62 -1.41 2.47 -0.48
C PHE A 62 -1.82 2.26 -1.94
N SER A 63 -2.17 1.04 -2.34
CA SER A 63 -2.73 0.77 -3.68
C SER A 63 -4.03 1.52 -3.91
N GLY A 64 -4.88 1.64 -2.89
CA GLY A 64 -6.11 2.43 -2.93
C GLY A 64 -5.87 3.93 -3.06
N ILE A 65 -4.89 4.47 -2.33
CA ILE A 65 -4.46 5.87 -2.45
C ILE A 65 -3.97 6.16 -3.87
N VAL A 66 -3.11 5.30 -4.42
CA VAL A 66 -2.65 5.43 -5.81
C VAL A 66 -3.83 5.37 -6.77
N ALA A 67 -4.77 4.43 -6.57
CA ALA A 67 -5.96 4.33 -7.41
C ALA A 67 -6.82 5.61 -7.36
N GLY A 68 -7.05 6.17 -6.18
CA GLY A 68 -7.80 7.42 -6.00
C GLY A 68 -7.13 8.65 -6.60
N ASN A 69 -5.80 8.65 -6.73
CA ASN A 69 -5.04 9.77 -7.30
C ASN A 69 -4.93 9.74 -8.82
N VAL A 70 -4.71 8.57 -9.44
CA VAL A 70 -4.31 8.51 -10.87
C VAL A 70 -5.11 7.52 -11.72
N LYS A 71 -5.83 6.56 -11.12
CA LYS A 71 -6.59 5.58 -11.90
C LYS A 71 -8.00 6.10 -12.12
N ASP A 72 -8.41 6.13 -13.38
CA ASP A 72 -9.70 6.63 -13.85
C ASP A 72 -10.91 6.18 -12.99
N LYS A 73 -11.04 4.87 -12.70
CA LYS A 73 -12.09 4.34 -11.79
C LYS A 73 -12.00 4.90 -10.36
N GLY A 74 -10.79 4.95 -9.79
CA GLY A 74 -10.58 5.44 -8.42
C GLY A 74 -10.83 6.94 -8.29
N VAL A 75 -10.37 7.74 -9.25
CA VAL A 75 -10.65 9.19 -9.32
C VAL A 75 -12.15 9.45 -9.39
N ARG A 76 -12.90 8.68 -10.20
CA ARG A 76 -14.37 8.78 -10.25
C ARG A 76 -15.03 8.47 -8.91
N LEU A 77 -14.64 7.38 -8.26
CA LEU A 77 -15.19 7.01 -6.93
C LEU A 77 -14.97 8.14 -5.92
N VAL A 78 -13.78 8.73 -5.90
CA VAL A 78 -13.44 9.83 -5.00
C VAL A 78 -14.25 11.09 -5.31
N ARG A 79 -14.46 11.41 -6.59
CA ARG A 79 -15.30 12.55 -7.01
C ARG A 79 -16.77 12.37 -6.64
N GLN A 80 -17.29 11.14 -6.72
CA GLN A 80 -18.70 10.83 -6.49
C GLN A 80 -19.06 10.69 -5.01
N HIS A 81 -18.19 10.06 -4.23
CA HIS A 81 -18.48 9.66 -2.85
C HIS A 81 -17.55 10.30 -1.81
N GLY A 82 -16.62 11.15 -2.25
CA GLY A 82 -15.60 11.75 -1.39
C GLY A 82 -14.40 10.82 -1.17
N PRO A 83 -13.46 11.23 -0.30
CA PRO A 83 -12.22 10.48 -0.07
C PRO A 83 -12.46 9.09 0.53
N PHE A 84 -11.56 8.14 0.25
CA PHE A 84 -11.57 6.83 0.89
C PHE A 84 -11.26 6.95 2.38
N GLU A 85 -12.00 6.24 3.23
CA GLU A 85 -11.75 6.25 4.65
C GLU A 85 -10.83 5.09 5.06
N LEU A 86 -9.70 5.42 5.68
CA LEU A 86 -8.77 4.46 6.28
C LEU A 86 -8.92 4.51 7.79
N ARG A 87 -9.32 3.38 8.38
CA ARG A 87 -9.52 3.22 9.82
C ARG A 87 -8.56 2.19 10.40
N GLY A 88 -8.12 2.38 11.64
CA GLY A 88 -7.21 1.45 12.28
C GLY A 88 -6.77 1.84 13.69
N GLU A 89 -5.89 1.03 14.26
CA GLU A 89 -5.25 1.32 15.54
C GLU A 89 -4.51 2.67 15.49
N ARG A 90 -4.70 3.49 16.52
CA ARG A 90 -4.14 4.84 16.64
C ARG A 90 -2.67 4.93 16.23
N VAL A 91 -1.82 4.07 16.76
CA VAL A 91 -0.37 4.11 16.50
C VAL A 91 -0.05 3.94 15.01
N ILE A 92 -0.79 3.09 14.29
CA ILE A 92 -0.61 2.90 12.85
C ILE A 92 -1.18 4.09 12.08
N MET A 93 -2.36 4.58 12.46
CA MET A 93 -3.01 5.70 11.79
C MET A 93 -2.20 6.99 11.90
N ASP A 94 -1.67 7.29 13.09
CA ASP A 94 -0.85 8.49 13.32
C ASP A 94 0.45 8.42 12.49
N ALA A 95 1.11 7.26 12.44
CA ALA A 95 2.30 7.05 11.61
C ALA A 95 1.98 7.16 10.10
N MET A 96 0.84 6.62 9.66
CA MET A 96 0.40 6.70 8.28
C MET A 96 0.07 8.14 7.87
N ASP A 97 -0.66 8.88 8.70
CA ASP A 97 -1.01 10.29 8.45
C ASP A 97 0.26 11.16 8.38
N SER A 98 1.21 10.97 9.30
CA SER A 98 2.51 11.68 9.25
C SER A 98 3.24 11.41 7.93
N LEU A 99 3.41 10.13 7.55
CA LEU A 99 4.10 9.75 6.32
C LEU A 99 3.42 10.31 5.07
N LEU A 100 2.09 10.28 5.02
CA LEU A 100 1.32 10.77 3.89
C LEU A 100 1.38 12.31 3.79
N ARG A 101 1.40 13.02 4.91
CA ARG A 101 1.63 14.48 4.93
C ARG A 101 3.02 14.84 4.43
N ASP A 102 4.05 14.08 4.81
CA ASP A 102 5.41 14.27 4.29
C ASP A 102 5.44 14.08 2.76
N PHE A 103 4.74 13.08 2.22
CA PHE A 103 4.63 12.91 0.77
C PHE A 103 3.92 14.08 0.06
N VAL A 104 2.92 14.69 0.70
CA VAL A 104 2.27 15.89 0.16
C VAL A 104 3.21 17.09 0.21
N ALA A 105 3.89 17.31 1.33
CA ALA A 105 4.84 18.41 1.51
C ALA A 105 6.03 18.33 0.52
N ASP A 106 6.52 17.12 0.27
CA ASP A 106 7.57 16.83 -0.70
C ASP A 106 7.11 16.87 -2.17
N GLY A 107 5.80 17.08 -2.43
CA GLY A 107 5.26 17.09 -3.80
C GLY A 107 5.26 15.72 -4.49
N ARG A 108 5.23 14.62 -3.73
CA ARG A 108 5.26 13.24 -4.26
C ARG A 108 3.89 12.71 -4.69
N MET A 109 2.81 13.44 -4.42
CA MET A 109 1.42 12.99 -4.66
C MET A 109 0.82 13.46 -6.00
N LYS A 110 1.38 14.52 -6.61
CA LYS A 110 0.95 15.08 -7.90
C LYS A 110 2.14 15.69 -8.62
N ILE A 111 2.27 15.45 -9.93
CA ILE A 111 3.38 15.99 -10.76
C ILE A 111 3.28 17.51 -10.91
N LEU A 112 2.05 18.03 -11.04
CA LEU A 112 1.79 19.46 -11.19
C LEU A 112 1.68 20.10 -9.80
N ARG A 113 2.34 21.25 -9.60
CA ARG A 113 2.36 22.04 -8.35
C ARG A 113 1.04 22.76 -8.02
N GLU A 114 -0.08 22.18 -8.44
CA GLU A 114 -1.37 22.59 -7.91
C GLU A 114 -1.58 21.97 -6.52
N GLN A 115 -2.44 22.59 -5.73
CA GLN A 115 -2.78 22.07 -4.41
C GLN A 115 -3.30 20.63 -4.52
N TYR A 116 -2.65 19.71 -3.81
CA TYR A 116 -3.08 18.31 -3.74
C TYR A 116 -4.26 18.18 -2.78
N ASN A 117 -5.38 17.68 -3.27
CA ASN A 117 -6.54 17.33 -2.46
C ASN A 117 -6.49 15.83 -2.15
N PRO A 118 -6.28 15.43 -0.87
CA PRO A 118 -6.18 14.02 -0.52
C PRO A 118 -7.39 13.20 -0.94
N CYS A 119 -7.15 12.07 -1.60
CA CYS A 119 -8.20 11.12 -1.97
C CYS A 119 -8.56 10.16 -0.81
N TYR A 120 -8.07 10.46 0.40
CA TYR A 120 -8.19 9.63 1.59
C TYR A 120 -8.43 10.49 2.84
N THR A 121 -8.98 9.86 3.87
CA THR A 121 -9.02 10.36 5.24
C THR A 121 -8.48 9.28 6.17
N VAL A 122 -7.67 9.67 7.15
CA VAL A 122 -7.10 8.75 8.14
C VAL A 122 -7.85 8.95 9.46
N ARG A 123 -8.41 7.88 10.02
CA ARG A 123 -9.18 7.91 11.27
C ARG A 123 -8.73 6.81 12.24
N PRO A 124 -8.13 7.17 13.38
CA PRO A 124 -7.97 6.25 14.50
C PRO A 124 -9.31 5.68 14.96
N LEU A 125 -9.34 4.37 15.23
CA LEU A 125 -10.43 3.69 15.97
C LEU A 125 -10.29 3.91 17.48
#